data_AF-A0A6L3X3R7-F1
#
_entry.id   AF-A0A6L3X3R7-F1
#
_cell.length_a   1.000
_cell.length_b   1.000
_cell.length_c   1.000
_cell.angle_alpha   90.00
_cell.angle_beta   90.00
_cell.angle_gamma   90.00
#
_symmetry.space_group_name_H-M   'P 1'
#
loop_
_entity.id
_entity.type
_entity.pdbx_description
1 polymer ?
#
loop_
_entity_poly.entity_id
_entity_poly.type
_entity_poly.pdbx_seq_one_letter_code
_entity_poly.pdbx_strand_id
1 'polypeptide(L)'
;TRSDEDELLRALFGAIHETGHARYEQNLPGAWAGQPVALARSTAIHESQSLFFEMQLGRSDAFLKHLLPAVHARFGSQAAFSEENFIAWNRRVKPGYIRVDADEVSYPAHVVLRYEIERALINGEIEVDDIPALWDEKMQAWLGLSTKDNYRNGCMQDIHWTDGGFGYFPSYTLGAMYAAQLFHAAKTALPGLQAS
;
A
#
# COMPACT_ATOMS: atom_id res chain seq x y z
N THR A 1 4.69 12.70 0.32
CA THR A 1 5.49 12.00 1.35
C THR A 1 5.26 12.65 2.71
N ARG A 2 5.28 11.86 3.79
CA ARG A 2 5.22 12.33 5.19
C ARG A 2 6.47 11.84 5.90
N SER A 3 7.20 12.74 6.55
CA SER A 3 8.40 12.39 7.32
C SER A 3 8.05 12.27 8.80
N ASP A 4 8.58 11.24 9.44
CA ASP A 4 8.58 11.05 10.88
C ASP A 4 10.04 10.81 11.28
N GLU A 5 10.55 11.58 12.24
CA GLU A 5 11.95 11.50 12.67
C GLU A 5 12.28 10.12 13.26
N ASP A 6 11.26 9.41 13.76
CA ASP A 6 11.41 8.10 14.38
C ASP A 6 11.21 6.93 13.38
N GLU A 7 10.73 7.19 12.15
CA GLU A 7 10.37 6.14 11.17
C GLU A 7 11.00 6.34 9.79
N LEU A 8 12.31 6.10 9.67
CA LEU A 8 13.09 6.17 8.42
C LEU A 8 12.39 5.48 7.23
N LEU A 9 12.00 4.22 7.40
CA LEU A 9 11.49 3.40 6.29
C LEU A 9 10.16 3.95 5.78
N ARG A 10 9.32 4.53 6.65
CA ARG A 10 8.01 5.04 6.26
C ARG A 10 8.13 6.18 5.25
N ALA A 11 9.00 7.15 5.53
CA ALA A 11 9.21 8.28 4.62
C ALA A 11 9.80 7.81 3.28
N LEU A 12 10.77 6.89 3.34
CA LEU A 12 11.44 6.35 2.16
C LEU A 12 10.48 5.56 1.25
N PHE A 13 9.74 4.59 1.81
CA PHE A 13 8.82 3.78 1.02
C PHE A 13 7.62 4.59 0.54
N GLY A 14 7.15 5.57 1.33
CA GLY A 14 6.20 6.56 0.83
C GLY A 14 6.74 7.30 -0.40
N ALA A 15 8.02 7.68 -0.43
CA ALA A 15 8.60 8.34 -1.59
C ALA A 15 8.73 7.41 -2.81
N ILE A 16 9.07 6.14 -2.58
CA ILE A 16 9.15 5.12 -3.63
C ILE A 16 7.74 4.85 -4.20
N HIS A 17 6.72 4.78 -3.35
CA HIS A 17 5.32 4.62 -3.72
C HIS A 17 4.86 5.74 -4.67
N GLU A 18 5.02 6.99 -4.26
CA GLU A 18 4.68 8.16 -5.10
C GLU A 18 5.51 8.23 -6.39
N THR A 19 6.76 7.73 -6.35
CA THR A 19 7.59 7.62 -7.55
C THR A 19 6.97 6.66 -8.56
N GLY A 20 6.38 5.55 -8.14
CA GLY A 20 5.68 4.63 -9.04
C GLY A 20 4.49 5.28 -9.74
N HIS A 21 3.66 6.03 -9.00
CA HIS A 21 2.60 6.86 -9.58
C HIS A 21 3.15 7.86 -10.61
N ALA A 22 4.18 8.61 -10.23
CA ALA A 22 4.78 9.62 -11.10
C ALA A 22 5.40 8.99 -12.37
N ARG A 23 6.02 7.82 -12.25
CA ARG A 23 6.59 7.10 -13.40
C ARG A 23 5.51 6.64 -14.37
N TYR A 24 4.32 6.29 -13.88
CA TYR A 24 3.21 5.98 -14.77
C TYR A 24 2.78 7.21 -15.57
N GLU A 25 2.49 8.31 -14.87
CA GLU A 25 2.02 9.56 -15.47
C GLU A 25 3.02 10.14 -16.48
N GLN A 26 4.32 10.12 -16.15
CA GLN A 26 5.40 10.60 -17.02
C GLN A 26 5.52 9.83 -18.34
N ASN A 27 5.02 8.59 -18.40
CA ASN A 27 5.11 7.72 -19.57
C ASN A 27 3.77 7.56 -20.30
N LEU A 28 2.75 8.33 -19.94
CA LEU A 28 1.51 8.38 -20.73
C LEU A 28 1.76 9.00 -22.13
N PRO A 29 0.94 8.66 -23.14
CA PRO A 29 1.11 9.14 -24.51
C PRO A 29 1.03 10.68 -24.65
N GLY A 30 2.16 11.38 -24.49
CA GLY A 30 2.21 12.85 -24.47
C GLY A 30 1.72 13.52 -25.76
N ALA A 31 1.85 12.85 -26.91
CA ALA A 31 1.31 13.33 -28.19
C ALA A 31 -0.23 13.43 -28.20
N TRP A 32 -0.90 12.81 -27.23
CA TRP A 32 -2.36 12.76 -27.09
C TRP A 32 -2.84 13.47 -25.82
N ALA A 33 -2.02 14.38 -25.26
CA ALA A 33 -2.37 15.10 -24.04
C ALA A 33 -3.78 15.72 -24.11
N GLY A 34 -4.56 15.53 -23.06
CA GLY A 34 -5.97 15.96 -22.98
C GLY A 34 -6.98 15.02 -23.65
N GLN A 35 -6.54 13.97 -24.34
CA GLN A 35 -7.43 12.92 -24.84
C GLN A 35 -7.59 11.78 -23.83
N PRO A 36 -8.71 11.04 -23.82
CA PRO A 36 -8.93 9.92 -22.91
C PRO A 36 -7.83 8.85 -22.93
N VAL A 37 -7.18 8.63 -24.08
CA VAL A 37 -6.08 7.66 -24.24
C VAL A 37 -4.79 8.07 -23.51
N ALA A 38 -4.66 9.36 -23.18
CA ALA A 38 -3.53 9.91 -22.41
C ALA A 38 -3.83 10.04 -20.91
N LEU A 39 -4.89 9.41 -20.42
CA LEU A 39 -5.22 9.34 -19.01
C LEU A 39 -4.82 7.99 -18.43
N ALA A 40 -4.53 7.95 -17.13
CA ALA A 40 -4.38 6.70 -16.39
C ALA A 40 -5.62 5.82 -16.57
N ARG A 41 -5.41 4.53 -16.86
CA ARG A 41 -6.49 3.59 -17.24
C ARG A 41 -7.54 3.43 -16.15
N SER A 42 -7.11 3.31 -14.90
CA SER A 42 -7.97 3.19 -13.72
C SER A 42 -7.14 3.41 -12.45
N THR A 43 -7.81 3.69 -11.33
CA THR A 43 -7.16 3.77 -10.01
C THR A 43 -6.39 2.49 -9.68
N ALA A 44 -6.93 1.31 -10.00
CA ALA A 44 -6.25 0.04 -9.72
C ALA A 44 -4.95 -0.13 -10.53
N ILE A 45 -4.94 0.24 -11.82
CA ILE A 45 -3.72 0.22 -12.63
C ILE A 45 -2.72 1.27 -12.18
N HIS A 46 -3.21 2.42 -11.70
CA HIS A 46 -2.37 3.48 -11.16
C HIS A 46 -1.67 3.04 -9.87
N GLU A 47 -2.45 2.49 -8.93
CA GLU A 47 -1.96 1.88 -7.69
C GLU A 47 -1.03 0.69 -7.94
N SER A 48 -1.26 -0.06 -9.03
CA SER A 48 -0.35 -1.14 -9.36
C SER A 48 1.06 -0.63 -9.69
N GLN A 49 1.20 0.59 -10.21
CA GLN A 49 2.52 1.17 -10.49
C GLN A 49 3.21 1.63 -9.20
N SER A 50 2.48 2.23 -8.26
CA SER A 50 3.04 2.60 -6.96
C SER A 50 3.49 1.37 -6.17
N LEU A 51 2.65 0.33 -6.09
CA LEU A 51 2.96 -0.92 -5.39
C LEU A 51 4.00 -1.79 -6.13
N PHE A 52 4.10 -1.68 -7.47
CA PHE A 52 5.21 -2.30 -8.21
C PHE A 52 6.55 -1.73 -7.73
N PHE A 53 6.64 -0.41 -7.60
CA PHE A 53 7.85 0.25 -7.13
C PHE A 53 8.09 -0.01 -5.63
N GLU A 54 7.08 0.16 -4.79
CA GLU A 54 7.22 0.04 -3.34
C GLU A 54 7.41 -1.41 -2.89
N MET A 55 6.43 -2.27 -3.18
CA MET A 55 6.36 -3.62 -2.62
C MET A 55 7.20 -4.61 -3.43
N GLN A 56 7.11 -4.57 -4.77
CA GLN A 56 7.79 -5.58 -5.60
C GLN A 56 9.28 -5.28 -5.79
N LEU A 57 9.61 -4.03 -6.15
CA LEU A 57 11.00 -3.60 -6.34
C LEU A 57 11.66 -3.17 -5.03
N GLY A 58 11.08 -2.20 -4.33
CA GLY A 58 11.69 -1.52 -3.18
C GLY A 58 11.94 -2.43 -1.98
N ARG A 59 11.10 -3.45 -1.76
CA ARG A 59 11.27 -4.44 -0.67
C ARG A 59 11.94 -5.75 -1.13
N SER A 60 12.46 -5.79 -2.36
CA SER A 60 13.25 -6.91 -2.85
C SER A 60 14.62 -6.98 -2.17
N ASP A 61 15.18 -8.19 -2.05
CA ASP A 61 16.53 -8.38 -1.48
C ASP A 61 17.57 -7.56 -2.25
N ALA A 62 17.51 -7.55 -3.58
CA ALA A 62 18.43 -6.83 -4.44
C ALA A 62 18.42 -5.32 -4.14
N PHE A 63 17.22 -4.71 -4.11
CA PHE A 63 17.09 -3.28 -3.83
C PHE A 63 17.52 -2.92 -2.40
N LEU A 64 17.13 -3.72 -1.39
CA LEU A 64 17.49 -3.45 0.00
C LEU A 64 19.02 -3.56 0.22
N LYS A 65 19.67 -4.54 -0.42
CA LYS A 65 21.14 -4.68 -0.40
C LYS A 65 21.82 -3.50 -1.10
N HIS A 66 21.26 -3.05 -2.22
CA HIS A 66 21.77 -1.87 -2.94
C HIS A 66 21.62 -0.58 -2.13
N LEU A 67 20.54 -0.45 -1.36
CA LEU A 67 20.25 0.72 -0.52
C LEU A 67 21.12 0.76 0.76
N LEU A 68 21.50 -0.40 1.30
CA LEU A 68 22.14 -0.51 2.61
C LEU A 68 23.42 0.34 2.78
N PRO A 69 24.34 0.43 1.80
CA PRO A 69 25.50 1.31 1.89
C PRO A 69 25.13 2.78 2.12
N ALA A 70 24.07 3.28 1.47
CA ALA A 70 23.61 4.66 1.67
C ALA A 70 23.01 4.87 3.07
N VAL A 71 22.32 3.85 3.60
CA VAL A 71 21.81 3.88 4.99
C VAL A 71 22.98 3.94 5.99
N HIS A 72 24.01 3.11 5.81
CA HIS A 72 25.21 3.15 6.65
C HIS A 72 25.93 4.49 6.57
N ALA A 73 26.09 5.06 5.37
CA ALA A 73 26.75 6.34 5.20
C ALA A 73 26.00 7.49 5.90
N ARG A 74 24.66 7.43 5.96
CA ARG A 74 23.82 8.52 6.50
C ARG A 74 23.53 8.40 7.99
N PHE A 75 23.46 7.18 8.52
CA PHE A 75 23.02 6.89 9.89
C PHE A 75 24.07 6.13 10.73
N GLY A 76 25.21 5.79 10.13
CA GLY A 76 26.25 4.98 10.77
C GLY A 76 25.91 3.49 10.77
N SER A 77 26.94 2.65 10.91
CA SER A 77 26.76 1.20 11.05
C SER A 77 26.29 0.87 12.47
N GLN A 78 25.19 0.12 12.56
CA GLN A 78 24.62 -0.37 13.81
C GLN A 78 23.94 -1.73 13.58
N ALA A 79 23.69 -2.48 14.66
CA ALA A 79 23.10 -3.82 14.56
C ALA A 79 21.78 -3.85 13.78
N ALA A 80 20.97 -2.79 13.89
CA ALA A 80 19.71 -2.67 13.16
C ALA A 80 19.90 -2.67 11.63
N PHE A 81 21.08 -2.29 11.14
CA PHE A 81 21.43 -2.23 9.72
C PHE A 81 22.38 -3.35 9.29
N SER A 82 22.47 -4.46 10.03
CA SER A 82 23.00 -5.68 9.42
C SER A 82 22.11 -6.07 8.24
N GLU A 83 22.68 -6.64 7.17
CA GLU A 83 21.91 -6.98 5.96
C GLU A 83 20.68 -7.83 6.29
N GLU A 84 20.88 -8.90 7.06
CA GLU A 84 19.81 -9.80 7.49
C GLU A 84 18.72 -9.08 8.27
N ASN A 85 19.09 -8.26 9.27
CA ASN A 85 18.09 -7.56 10.08
C ASN A 85 17.39 -6.46 9.30
N PHE A 86 18.08 -5.76 8.41
CA PHE A 86 17.49 -4.72 7.56
C PHE A 86 16.45 -5.33 6.62
N ILE A 87 16.75 -6.47 6.00
CA ILE A 87 15.79 -7.21 5.16
C ILE A 87 14.62 -7.71 5.99
N ALA A 88 14.87 -8.31 7.15
CA ALA A 88 13.81 -8.82 8.03
C ALA A 88 12.89 -7.71 8.53
N TRP A 89 13.44 -6.54 8.89
CA TRP A 89 12.67 -5.39 9.33
C TRP A 89 11.71 -4.89 8.24
N ASN A 90 12.16 -4.85 7.00
CA ASN A 90 11.35 -4.44 5.84
C ASN A 90 10.24 -5.44 5.46
N ARG A 91 10.25 -6.64 6.03
CA ARG A 91 9.29 -7.74 5.80
C ARG A 91 8.47 -8.09 7.04
N ARG A 92 8.55 -7.27 8.08
CA ARG A 92 7.83 -7.53 9.31
C ARG A 92 6.33 -7.48 9.07
N VAL A 93 5.65 -8.60 9.35
CA VAL A 93 4.20 -8.71 9.35
C VAL A 93 3.68 -8.52 10.77
N LYS A 94 2.75 -7.58 10.95
CA LYS A 94 2.12 -7.32 12.24
C LYS A 94 0.76 -6.66 12.01
N PRO A 95 -0.36 -7.31 12.41
CA PRO A 95 -1.67 -6.67 12.40
C PRO A 95 -1.63 -5.32 13.14
N GLY A 96 -2.19 -4.31 12.49
CA GLY A 96 -2.27 -2.94 13.01
C GLY A 96 -3.64 -2.35 12.74
N TYR A 97 -3.91 -1.19 13.33
CA TYR A 97 -5.19 -0.50 13.16
C TYR A 97 -5.28 0.28 11.85
N ILE A 98 -4.15 0.79 11.35
CA ILE A 98 -4.10 1.81 10.31
C ILE A 98 -3.78 1.17 8.96
N ARG A 99 -4.71 1.24 8.02
CA ARG A 99 -4.59 0.63 6.69
C ARG A 99 -3.35 1.10 5.93
N VAL A 100 -3.08 2.40 5.92
CA VAL A 100 -1.93 2.98 5.17
C VAL A 100 -0.56 2.57 5.74
N ASP A 101 -0.54 2.01 6.95
CA ASP A 101 0.67 1.53 7.63
C ASP A 101 0.74 0.00 7.70
N ALA A 102 -0.26 -0.70 7.12
CA ALA A 102 -0.34 -2.15 7.15
C ALA A 102 0.73 -2.79 6.27
N ASP A 103 1.22 -3.96 6.70
CA ASP A 103 2.14 -4.77 5.92
C ASP A 103 1.43 -5.46 4.73
N GLU A 104 2.21 -5.99 3.78
CA GLU A 104 1.70 -6.59 2.54
C GLU A 104 0.70 -7.75 2.78
N VAL A 105 0.82 -8.46 3.91
CA VAL A 105 -0.05 -9.62 4.23
C VAL A 105 -1.34 -9.17 4.91
N SER A 106 -1.28 -8.19 5.81
CA SER A 106 -2.45 -7.69 6.53
C SER A 106 -3.23 -6.61 5.76
N TYR A 107 -2.60 -5.91 4.82
CA TYR A 107 -3.24 -4.84 4.03
C TYR A 107 -4.55 -5.26 3.33
N PRO A 108 -4.65 -6.42 2.65
CA PRO A 108 -5.89 -6.82 1.98
C PRO A 108 -7.08 -6.97 2.93
N ALA A 109 -6.86 -7.39 4.18
CA ALA A 109 -7.92 -7.48 5.19
C ALA A 109 -8.55 -6.11 5.48
N HIS A 110 -7.73 -5.06 5.56
CA HIS A 110 -8.23 -3.69 5.71
C HIS A 110 -9.11 -3.25 4.54
N VAL A 111 -8.81 -3.68 3.32
CA VAL A 111 -9.63 -3.36 2.14
C VAL A 111 -10.92 -4.17 2.14
N VAL A 112 -10.85 -5.47 2.44
CA VAL A 112 -12.01 -6.37 2.46
C VAL A 112 -13.05 -5.89 3.46
N LEU A 113 -12.67 -5.51 4.69
CA LEU A 113 -13.66 -5.06 5.68
C LEU A 113 -14.40 -3.80 5.22
N ARG A 114 -13.72 -2.87 4.53
CA ARG A 114 -14.35 -1.65 3.99
C ARG A 114 -15.31 -1.99 2.87
N TYR A 115 -14.89 -2.85 1.94
CA TYR A 115 -15.75 -3.32 0.85
C TYR A 115 -17.01 -4.02 1.38
N GLU A 116 -16.88 -4.87 2.39
CA GLU A 116 -18.04 -5.55 2.99
C GLU A 116 -19.02 -4.56 3.64
N ILE A 117 -18.52 -3.53 4.33
CA ILE A 117 -19.35 -2.46 4.91
C ILE A 117 -20.02 -1.63 3.80
N GLU A 118 -19.27 -1.23 2.77
CA GLU A 118 -19.81 -0.48 1.63
C GLU A 118 -20.91 -1.26 0.92
N ARG A 119 -20.70 -2.55 0.67
CA ARG A 119 -21.68 -3.42 0.04
C ARG A 119 -22.97 -3.50 0.87
N ALA A 120 -22.85 -3.68 2.18
CA ALA A 120 -24.01 -3.75 3.07
C ALA A 120 -24.79 -2.42 3.10
N LEU A 121 -24.10 -1.27 3.17
CA LEU A 121 -24.72 0.06 3.09
C LEU A 121 -25.48 0.24 1.77
N ILE A 122 -24.83 -0.05 0.64
CA ILE A 122 -25.42 0.13 -0.70
C ILE A 122 -26.64 -0.78 -0.90
N ASN A 123 -26.63 -1.97 -0.32
CA ASN A 123 -27.74 -2.90 -0.38
C ASN A 123 -28.89 -2.57 0.59
N GLY A 124 -28.74 -1.57 1.46
CA GLY A 124 -29.71 -1.25 2.50
C GLY A 124 -29.82 -2.34 3.59
N GLU A 125 -28.75 -3.11 3.79
CA GLU A 125 -28.67 -4.15 4.83
C GLU A 125 -28.32 -3.57 6.20
N ILE A 126 -27.68 -2.38 6.22
CA ILE A 126 -27.23 -1.66 7.42
C ILE A 126 -27.43 -0.15 7.22
N GLU A 127 -27.53 0.58 8.33
CA GLU A 127 -27.55 2.05 8.35
C GLU A 127 -26.19 2.62 8.80
N VAL A 128 -26.00 3.93 8.65
CA VAL A 128 -24.74 4.61 9.00
C VAL A 128 -24.37 4.41 10.47
N ASP A 129 -25.36 4.38 11.36
CA ASP A 129 -25.16 4.20 12.80
C ASP A 129 -24.63 2.80 13.18
N ASP A 130 -24.75 1.81 12.27
CA ASP A 130 -24.25 0.44 12.48
C ASP A 130 -22.75 0.30 12.18
N ILE A 131 -22.17 1.25 11.43
CA ILE A 131 -20.78 1.20 10.96
C ILE A 131 -19.77 0.97 12.10
N PRO A 132 -19.81 1.68 13.24
CA PRO A 132 -18.82 1.48 14.30
C PRO A 132 -18.79 0.05 14.87
N ALA A 133 -19.97 -0.56 15.06
CA ALA A 133 -20.08 -1.91 15.58
C ALA A 133 -19.58 -2.95 14.57
N LEU A 134 -19.98 -2.82 13.30
CA LEU A 134 -19.55 -3.72 12.23
C LEU A 134 -18.06 -3.57 11.92
N TRP A 135 -17.51 -2.37 12.06
CA TRP A 135 -16.08 -2.15 11.93
C TRP A 135 -15.30 -2.92 13.00
N ASP A 136 -15.71 -2.84 14.27
CA ASP A 136 -15.07 -3.59 15.36
C ASP A 136 -15.17 -5.10 15.14
N GLU A 137 -16.35 -5.60 14.76
CA GLU A 137 -16.56 -7.02 14.43
C GLU A 137 -15.62 -7.50 13.33
N LYS A 138 -15.52 -6.75 12.23
CA LYS A 138 -14.69 -7.12 11.08
C LYS A 138 -13.19 -6.96 11.37
N MET A 139 -12.78 -5.93 12.09
CA MET A 139 -11.38 -5.78 12.55
C MET A 139 -10.96 -6.94 13.46
N GLN A 140 -11.85 -7.40 14.34
CA GLN A 140 -11.61 -8.58 15.15
C GLN A 140 -11.51 -9.85 14.30
N ALA A 141 -12.46 -10.05 13.38
CA ALA A 141 -12.50 -11.25 12.53
C ALA A 141 -11.27 -11.37 11.61
N TRP A 142 -10.86 -10.26 11.00
CA TRP A 142 -9.78 -10.26 10.01
C TRP A 142 -8.39 -10.04 10.60
N LEU A 143 -8.26 -9.25 11.66
CA LEU A 143 -6.98 -8.78 12.19
C LEU A 143 -6.79 -9.08 13.69
N GLY A 144 -7.82 -9.55 14.40
CA GLY A 144 -7.76 -9.82 15.83
C GLY A 144 -7.64 -8.56 16.69
N LEU A 145 -8.14 -7.42 16.19
CA LEU A 145 -8.01 -6.12 16.84
C LEU A 145 -9.38 -5.50 17.14
N SER A 146 -9.60 -5.07 18.37
CA SER A 146 -10.81 -4.32 18.74
C SER A 146 -10.63 -2.83 18.50
N THR A 147 -11.61 -2.21 17.83
CA THR A 147 -11.73 -0.76 17.68
C THR A 147 -12.87 -0.18 18.51
N LYS A 148 -13.44 -0.96 19.44
CA LYS A 148 -14.48 -0.50 20.36
C LYS A 148 -14.05 0.81 21.04
N ASP A 149 -14.94 1.81 20.99
CA ASP A 149 -14.73 3.15 21.53
C ASP A 149 -13.51 3.92 20.94
N ASN A 150 -12.92 3.43 19.84
CA ASN A 150 -11.77 4.03 19.17
C ASN A 150 -12.11 4.41 17.72
N TYR A 151 -12.90 5.47 17.56
CA TYR A 151 -13.30 5.97 16.24
C TYR A 151 -12.11 6.47 15.41
N ARG A 152 -11.15 7.15 16.06
CA ARG A 152 -9.98 7.76 15.42
C ARG A 152 -9.15 6.75 14.63
N ASN A 153 -8.84 5.61 15.25
CA ASN A 153 -8.10 4.53 14.60
C ASN A 153 -9.04 3.38 14.15
N GLY A 154 -10.35 3.63 14.16
CA GLY A 154 -11.40 2.73 13.73
C GLY A 154 -12.03 3.24 12.44
N CYS A 155 -13.36 3.33 12.41
CA CYS A 155 -14.12 3.70 11.22
C CYS A 155 -13.88 5.11 10.69
N MET A 156 -13.28 6.02 11.46
CA MET A 156 -12.95 7.38 11.01
C MET A 156 -11.50 7.55 10.55
N GLN A 157 -10.73 6.46 10.40
CA GLN A 157 -9.31 6.55 10.05
C GLN A 157 -9.05 7.00 8.60
N ASP A 158 -10.02 6.81 7.70
CA ASP A 158 -9.90 7.09 6.27
C ASP A 158 -10.89 8.19 5.84
N ILE A 159 -10.47 9.02 4.89
CA ILE A 159 -11.27 10.15 4.39
C ILE A 159 -12.28 9.76 3.31
N HIS A 160 -12.14 8.57 2.71
CA HIS A 160 -12.81 8.19 1.46
C HIS A 160 -14.34 8.30 1.55
N TRP A 161 -14.96 7.80 2.62
CA TRP A 161 -16.41 7.87 2.77
C TRP A 161 -16.92 9.31 2.94
N THR A 162 -16.16 10.18 3.61
CA THR A 162 -16.51 11.60 3.74
C THR A 162 -16.34 12.38 2.44
N ASP A 163 -15.53 11.88 1.51
CA ASP A 163 -15.33 12.43 0.16
C ASP A 163 -16.22 11.74 -0.89
N GLY A 164 -17.12 10.83 -0.48
CA GLY A 164 -18.03 10.11 -1.37
C GLY A 164 -17.38 8.97 -2.18
N GLY A 165 -16.16 8.56 -1.84
CA GLY A 165 -15.38 7.51 -2.51
C GLY A 165 -15.86 6.08 -2.21
N PHE A 166 -17.14 5.78 -2.42
CA PHE A 166 -17.69 4.42 -2.30
C PHE A 166 -17.30 3.55 -3.50
N GLY A 167 -16.98 2.27 -3.26
CA GLY A 167 -16.46 1.37 -4.30
C GLY A 167 -15.00 1.66 -4.68
N TYR A 168 -14.34 2.59 -3.98
CA TYR A 168 -12.95 2.97 -4.25
C TYR A 168 -11.96 1.96 -3.66
N PHE A 169 -12.16 1.51 -2.41
CA PHE A 169 -11.20 0.66 -1.71
C PHE A 169 -10.81 -0.63 -2.44
N PRO A 170 -11.71 -1.35 -3.13
CA PRO A 170 -11.34 -2.54 -3.91
C PRO A 170 -10.22 -2.29 -4.92
N SER A 171 -10.07 -1.05 -5.42
CA SER A 171 -8.99 -0.70 -6.35
C SER A 171 -7.60 -0.89 -5.75
N TYR A 172 -7.42 -0.72 -4.44
CA TYR A 172 -6.13 -0.90 -3.78
C TYR A 172 -5.66 -2.36 -3.81
N THR A 173 -6.53 -3.31 -3.45
CA THR A 173 -6.20 -4.75 -3.51
C THR A 173 -5.99 -5.21 -4.95
N LEU A 174 -6.79 -4.72 -5.91
CA LEU A 174 -6.56 -4.98 -7.32
C LEU A 174 -5.21 -4.44 -7.78
N GLY A 175 -4.82 -3.24 -7.33
CA GLY A 175 -3.49 -2.67 -7.57
C GLY A 175 -2.37 -3.57 -7.08
N ALA A 176 -2.47 -4.10 -5.85
CA ALA A 176 -1.49 -5.04 -5.31
C ALA A 176 -1.37 -6.32 -6.16
N MET A 177 -2.51 -6.89 -6.57
CA MET A 177 -2.53 -8.08 -7.43
C MET A 177 -1.91 -7.81 -8.80
N TYR A 178 -2.25 -6.69 -9.43
CA TYR A 178 -1.67 -6.29 -10.71
C TYR A 178 -0.17 -6.00 -10.60
N ALA A 179 0.29 -5.37 -9.51
CA ALA A 179 1.71 -5.12 -9.27
C ALA A 179 2.51 -6.42 -9.26
N ALA A 180 2.03 -7.43 -8.53
CA ALA A 180 2.65 -8.75 -8.49
C ALA A 180 2.66 -9.45 -9.85
N GLN A 181 1.55 -9.39 -10.59
CA GLN A 181 1.44 -9.96 -11.94
C GLN A 181 2.39 -9.28 -12.94
N LEU A 182 2.43 -7.95 -12.93
CA LEU A 182 3.33 -7.15 -13.77
C LEU A 182 4.79 -7.42 -13.43
N PHE A 183 5.14 -7.52 -12.14
CA PHE A 183 6.51 -7.82 -11.72
C PHE A 183 6.93 -9.23 -12.11
N HIS A 184 6.02 -10.20 -12.00
CA HIS A 184 6.25 -11.55 -12.51
C HIS A 184 6.54 -11.52 -14.02
N ALA A 185 5.71 -10.84 -14.81
CA ALA A 185 5.91 -10.71 -16.25
C ALA A 185 7.24 -10.00 -16.58
N ALA A 186 7.61 -8.96 -15.83
CA ALA A 186 8.87 -8.26 -15.99
C ALA A 186 10.08 -9.17 -15.75
N LYS A 187 10.04 -10.01 -14.70
CA LYS A 187 11.11 -11.00 -14.43
C LYS A 187 11.26 -12.02 -15.56
N THR A 188 10.16 -12.47 -16.14
CA THR A 188 10.20 -13.39 -17.29
C THR A 188 10.78 -12.71 -18.52
N ALA A 189 10.38 -11.47 -18.80
CA ALA A 189 10.85 -10.71 -19.96
C ALA A 189 12.30 -10.22 -19.81
N LEU A 190 12.77 -10.01 -18.57
CA LEU A 190 14.07 -9.44 -18.24
C LEU A 190 14.80 -10.35 -17.22
N PRO A 191 15.47 -11.44 -17.67
CA PRO A 191 16.11 -12.41 -16.78
C PRO A 191 17.17 -11.82 -15.82
N GLY A 192 17.72 -10.65 -16.13
CA GLY A 192 18.69 -9.93 -15.29
C GLY A 192 18.08 -8.97 -14.26
N LEU A 193 16.75 -8.82 -14.20
CA LEU A 193 16.08 -7.79 -13.40
C LEU A 193 16.39 -7.87 -11.89
N GLN A 194 16.72 -9.06 -11.38
CA GLN A 194 17.04 -9.29 -9.96
C GLN A 194 18.53 -9.53 -9.70
N ALA A 195 19.38 -9.42 -10.72
CA ALA A 195 20.80 -9.81 -10.65
C ALA A 195 21.73 -8.68 -10.16
N SER A 196 21.19 -7.53 -9.78
CA SER A 196 21.94 -6.31 -9.42
C SER A 196 21.40 -5.64 -8.17
#